data_AF-A0A8T4J6B5-F1
#
_entry.id   AF-A0A8T4J6B5-F1
#
_cell.length_a   1.000
_cell.length_b   1.000
_cell.length_c   1.000
_cell.angle_alpha   90.00
_cell.angle_beta   90.00
_cell.angle_gamma   90.00
#
_symmetry.space_group_name_H-M   'P 1'
#
loop_
_entity.id
_entity.type
_entity.pdbx_description
1 polymer ?
#
loop_
_entity_poly.entity_id
_entity_poly.type
_entity_poly.pdbx_seq_one_letter_code
_entity_poly.pdbx_strand_id
1 'polypeptide(L)' 'MAKNDTIGLVANILLIVGGLNILLSEFGYNVIGMIFGSIPMLMTIINVLIGLSALYAIYTNFLK' A
#
# COMPACT_ATOMS: atom_id res chain seq x y z
N MET A 1 -11.98 15.35 -3.59
CA MET A 1 -13.39 15.79 -3.41
C MET A 1 -13.96 15.13 -2.17
N ALA A 2 -14.55 15.92 -1.27
CA ALA A 2 -15.11 15.45 -0.01
C ALA A 2 -16.43 14.71 -0.22
N LYS A 3 -16.37 13.38 -0.28
CA LYS A 3 -17.48 12.48 -0.03
C LYS A 3 -16.93 11.45 0.94
N ASN A 4 -17.69 11.16 2.01
CA ASN A 4 -17.26 10.25 3.07
C ASN A 4 -17.26 8.80 2.57
N ASP A 5 -16.48 8.52 1.53
CA ASP A 5 -16.33 7.25 0.87
C ASP A 5 -15.24 6.50 1.63
N THR A 6 -15.64 5.60 2.52
CA THR A 6 -14.76 4.70 3.29
C THR A 6 -13.67 4.09 2.41
N ILE A 7 -13.99 3.84 1.14
CA ILE A 7 -13.10 3.33 0.11
C ILE A 7 -11.94 4.30 -0.20
N GLY A 8 -12.20 5.61 -0.27
CA GLY A 8 -11.17 6.62 -0.50
C GLY A 8 -10.21 6.77 0.68
N LEU A 9 -10.72 6.66 1.90
CA LEU A 9 -9.90 6.69 3.12
C LEU A 9 -9.01 5.44 3.22
N VAL A 10 -9.58 4.26 2.96
CA VAL A 10 -8.84 2.99 2.86
C VAL A 10 -7.79 3.06 1.75
N ALA A 11 -8.14 3.55 0.56
CA ALA A 11 -7.19 3.74 -0.54
C ALA A 11 -6.04 4.69 -0.17
N ASN A 12 -6.34 5.78 0.55
CA ASN A 12 -5.33 6.73 1.01
C ASN A 12 -4.38 6.11 2.06
N ILE A 13 -4.92 5.33 3.01
CA ILE A 13 -4.11 4.58 3.99
C ILE A 13 -3.22 3.56 3.26
N LEU A 14 -3.77 2.76 2.34
CA LEU A 14 -2.98 1.79 1.58
C LEU A 14 -1.91 2.45 0.72
N LEU A 15 -2.16 3.65 0.19
CA LEU A 15 -1.19 4.42 -0.59
C LEU A 15 -0.05 4.96 0.31
N ILE A 16 -0.38 5.46 1.51
CA ILE A 16 0.63 5.86 2.49
C ILE A 16 1.47 4.65 2.91
N VAL A 17 0.83 3.52 3.24
CA VAL A 17 1.51 2.28 3.65
C VAL A 17 2.37 1.70 2.52
N GLY A 18 1.89 1.72 1.28
CA GLY A 18 2.64 1.28 0.11
C GLY A 18 3.82 2.17 -0.25
N GLY A 19 3.63 3.50 -0.20
CA GLY A 19 4.70 4.47 -0.39
C GLY A 19 5.79 4.36 0.69
N LEU A 20 5.38 4.23 1.96
CA LEU A 20 6.30 3.94 3.06
C LEU A 20 7.01 2.60 2.87
N ASN A 21 6.34 1.54 2.41
CA ASN A 21 7.00 0.26 2.20
C ASN A 21 8.06 0.33 1.10
N ILE A 22 7.81 1.01 -0.03
CA ILE A 22 8.82 1.17 -1.08
C ILE A 22 10.03 1.96 -0.58
N LEU A 23 9.78 3.05 0.16
CA LEU A 23 10.83 3.86 0.77
C LEU A 23 11.63 3.05 1.77
N LEU A 24 10.98 2.35 2.71
CA LEU A 24 11.65 1.57 3.75
C LEU A 24 12.31 0.30 3.22
N SER A 25 11.77 -0.31 2.17
CA SER A 25 12.32 -1.52 1.55
C SER A 25 13.67 -1.23 0.88
N GLU A 26 13.88 -0.03 0.32
CA GLU A 26 15.19 0.42 -0.18
C GLU A 26 16.22 0.63 0.96
N PHE A 27 15.76 0.94 2.17
CA PHE A 27 16.58 0.99 3.39
C PHE A 27 16.74 -0.37 4.09
N GLY A 28 16.24 -1.47 3.48
CA GLY A 28 16.30 -2.83 4.04
C GLY A 28 15.24 -3.13 5.10
N TYR A 29 14.29 -2.22 5.34
CA TYR A 29 13.21 -2.38 6.30
C TYR A 29 11.93 -2.86 5.60
N ASN A 30 11.58 -4.13 5.83
CA ASN A 30 10.34 -4.68 5.29
C ASN A 30 9.23 -4.59 6.33
N VAL A 31 8.46 -3.50 6.31
CA VAL A 31 7.38 -3.22 7.27
C VAL A 31 6.34 -4.34 7.28
N ILE A 32 6.07 -4.92 6.11
CA ILE A 32 5.17 -6.07 5.96
C ILE A 32 5.70 -7.27 6.74
N GLY A 33 7.01 -7.53 6.65
CA GLY A 33 7.68 -8.60 7.39
C GLY A 33 7.73 -8.36 8.90
N MET A 34 7.79 -7.11 9.32
CA MET A 34 7.74 -6.77 10.74
C MET A 34 6.35 -7.03 11.35
N ILE A 35 5.27 -6.86 10.58
CA ILE A 35 3.90 -7.07 11.05
C ILE A 35 3.45 -8.53 10.89
N PHE A 36 3.74 -9.16 9.75
CA PHE A 36 3.26 -10.50 9.39
C PHE A 36 4.30 -11.62 9.56
N GLY A 37 5.54 -11.27 9.94
CA GLY A 37 6.65 -12.20 10.06
C GLY A 37 7.41 -12.43 8.74
N SER A 38 8.49 -13.20 8.82
CA SER A 38 9.42 -13.44 7.71
C SER A 38 9.00 -14.60 6.80
N ILE A 39 7.74 -14.63 6.35
CA ILE A 39 7.28 -15.60 5.33
C ILE A 39 7.44 -14.94 3.94
N PRO A 40 8.43 -15.35 3.12
CA PRO A 40 8.76 -14.63 1.88
C PRO A 40 7.61 -14.60 0.87
N MET A 41 6.86 -15.70 0.77
CA MET A 41 5.76 -15.81 -0.17
C MET A 41 4.56 -14.93 0.21
N LEU A 42 4.22 -14.89 1.50
CA LEU A 42 3.13 -14.07 2.03
C LEU A 42 3.45 -12.58 1.87
N MET A 43 4.69 -12.20 2.15
CA MET A 43 5.18 -10.84 2.00
C MET A 43 5.05 -10.35 0.55
N THR A 44 5.45 -11.17 -0.44
CA THR A 44 5.32 -10.83 -1.87
C THR A 44 3.86 -10.61 -2.27
N ILE A 45 2.95 -11.49 -1.84
CA ILE A 45 1.51 -11.38 -2.15
C ILE A 45 0.94 -10.07 -1.59
N ILE A 46 1.24 -9.77 -0.32
CA ILE A 46 0.79 -8.54 0.34
C ILE A 46 1.36 -7.31 -0.37
N ASN A 47 2.63 -7.34 -0.76
CA ASN A 47 3.28 -6.20 -1.43
C ASN A 47 2.67 -5.93 -2.82
N VAL A 48 2.34 -6.99 -3.57
CA VAL A 48 1.62 -6.86 -4.85
C VAL A 48 0.22 -6.28 -4.65
N LEU A 49 -0.53 -6.73 -3.63
CA LEU A 49 -1.86 -6.20 -3.30
C LEU A 49 -1.82 -4.72 -2.90
N ILE A 50 -0.81 -4.33 -2.12
CA ILE A 50 -0.58 -2.93 -1.73
C ILE A 50 -0.23 -2.09 -2.96
N GLY A 51 0.68 -2.56 -3.82
CA GLY A 51 1.04 -1.87 -5.06
C GLY A 51 -0.14 -1.69 -6.02
N LEU A 52 -0.97 -2.73 -6.20
CA LEU A 52 -2.19 -2.66 -7.01
C LEU A 52 -3.21 -1.66 -6.42
N SER A 53 -3.34 -1.62 -5.10
CA SER A 53 -4.22 -0.68 -4.41
C SER A 53 -3.73 0.77 -4.56
N ALA A 54 -2.41 0.98 -4.54
CA ALA A 54 -1.82 2.30 -4.81
C ALA A 54 -2.07 2.76 -6.25
N LEU A 55 -1.93 1.87 -7.24
CA LEU A 55 -2.27 2.17 -8.64
C LEU A 55 -3.76 2.54 -8.79
N TYR A 56 -4.66 1.81 -8.14
CA TYR A 56 -6.09 2.12 -8.16
C TYR A 56 -6.41 3.47 -7.48
N ALA A 57 -5.74 3.77 -6.37
CA ALA A 57 -5.88 5.04 -5.67
C ALA A 57 -5.39 6.22 -6.54
N ILE A 58 -4.25 6.10 -7.22
CA ILE A 58 -3.75 7.13 -8.14
C ILE A 58 -4.74 7.29 -9.32
N TYR A 59 -5.19 6.20 -9.93
CA TYR A 59 -6.15 6.26 -11.03
C TYR A 59 -7.44 6.97 -10.64
N THR A 60 -7.96 6.68 -9.44
CA THR A 60 -9.22 7.24 -8.96
C THR A 60 -9.09 8.67 -8.44
N ASN A 61 -7.96 9.04 -7.83
CA ASN A 61 -7.78 10.37 -7.21
C ASN A 61 -7.12 11.39 -8.15
N PHE A 62 -6.32 10.96 -9.12
CA PHE A 62 -5.57 11.84 -10.02
C PHE A 62 -5.98 11.75 -11.49
N LEU A 63 -6.46 10.60 -11.97
CA LEU A 63 -6.76 10.40 -13.41
C LEU A 63 -8.26 10.45 -13.75
N LYS A 64 -9.14 10.54 -12.74
CA LYS A 64 -10.60 10.58 -12.91
C LYS A 64 -11.17 11.83 -12.24
#